data_AF-A0A954PVY9-F1
#
_entry.id   AF-A0A954PVY9-F1
#
_cell.length_a   1.000
_cell.length_b   1.000
_cell.length_c   1.000
_cell.angle_alpha   90.00
_cell.angle_beta   90.00
_cell.angle_gamma   90.00
#
_symmetry.space_group_name_H-M   'P 1'
#
loop_
_entity.id
_entity.type
_entity.pdbx_description
1 polymer ?
#
loop_
_entity_poly.entity_id
_entity_poly.type
_entity_poly.pdbx_seq_one_letter_code
_entity_poly.pdbx_strand_id
1 'polypeptide(L)'
;RLPIQYALTHPRRLPCPAPSFDPAQTWELSLEPADRDRFPALSLGFEVARVGGTAGAVINAANEVAVGLFLAGEIRFTDIVPLCQKTLNNHTFEQRPSLARLLELDQWARQEAGVCAERL
;
A
#
# COMPACT_ATOMS: atom_id res chain seq x y z
N ARG A 1 10.43 4.33 17.21
CA ARG A 1 11.45 3.71 18.11
C ARG A 1 10.92 2.48 18.84
N LEU A 2 9.80 2.56 19.56
CA LEU A 2 9.19 1.41 20.25
C LEU A 2 8.90 0.17 19.35
N PRO A 3 8.21 0.28 18.19
CA PRO A 3 7.90 -0.91 17.38
C PRO A 3 9.16 -1.60 16.83
N ILE A 4 10.18 -0.82 16.43
CA ILE A 4 11.46 -1.33 15.95
C ILE A 4 12.18 -2.12 17.06
N GLN A 5 12.31 -1.53 18.24
CA GLN A 5 12.95 -2.20 19.38
C GLN A 5 12.24 -3.51 19.73
N TYR A 6 10.91 -3.48 19.81
CA TYR A 6 10.14 -4.68 20.13
C TYR A 6 10.30 -5.77 19.07
N ALA A 7 10.29 -5.44 17.79
CA ALA A 7 10.53 -6.40 16.71
C ALA A 7 11.90 -7.10 16.84
N LEU A 8 12.94 -6.39 17.27
CA LEU A 8 14.29 -6.93 17.45
C LEU A 8 14.44 -7.76 18.73
N THR A 9 13.74 -7.38 19.80
CA THR A 9 13.92 -8.01 21.13
C THR A 9 12.87 -9.06 21.44
N HIS A 10 11.81 -9.18 20.63
CA HIS A 10 10.71 -10.12 20.81
C HIS A 10 11.22 -11.54 21.12
N PRO A 11 10.68 -12.24 22.15
CA PRO A 11 9.55 -11.82 22.99
C PRO A 11 9.94 -10.93 24.19
N ARG A 12 11.23 -10.63 24.38
CA ARG A 12 11.72 -9.81 25.50
C ARG A 12 11.37 -8.34 25.32
N ARG A 13 11.03 -7.68 26.43
CA ARG A 13 10.86 -6.23 26.50
C ARG A 13 12.06 -5.62 27.21
N LEU A 14 12.82 -4.81 26.49
CA LEU A 14 13.93 -4.04 27.06
C LEU A 14 13.46 -2.61 27.41
N PRO A 15 14.15 -1.90 28.31
CA PRO A 15 13.93 -0.47 28.51
C PRO A 15 13.96 0.28 27.17
N CYS A 16 12.99 1.17 26.93
CA CYS A 16 12.86 1.91 25.68
C CYS A 16 12.94 3.42 25.99
N PRO A 17 13.68 4.22 25.21
CA PRO A 17 13.72 5.67 25.39
C PRO A 17 12.45 6.38 24.88
N ALA A 18 11.49 5.65 24.29
CA ALA A 18 10.22 6.24 23.90
C ALA A 18 9.43 6.63 25.17
N PRO A 19 8.75 7.79 25.18
CA PRO A 19 7.94 8.19 26.32
C PRO A 19 6.84 7.14 26.57
N SER A 20 6.60 6.85 27.84
CA SER A 20 5.49 6.00 28.26
C SER A 20 4.17 6.70 27.98
N PHE A 21 3.16 5.91 27.61
CA PHE A 21 1.78 6.38 27.58
C PHE A 21 1.34 6.70 29.02
N ASP A 22 0.80 7.90 29.23
CA ASP A 22 0.30 8.37 30.52
C ASP A 22 -1.24 8.39 30.53
N PRO A 23 -1.90 7.37 31.11
CA PRO A 23 -3.35 7.28 31.10
C PRO A 23 -4.04 8.35 31.98
N ALA A 24 -3.30 9.09 32.82
CA ALA A 24 -3.86 10.14 33.67
C ALA A 24 -4.07 11.47 32.93
N GLN A 25 -3.51 11.61 31.73
CA GLN A 25 -3.78 12.76 30.87
C GLN A 25 -5.19 12.66 30.25
N THR A 26 -5.77 13.79 29.87
CA THR A 26 -7.01 13.78 29.09
C THR A 26 -6.71 13.36 27.66
N TRP A 27 -7.35 12.27 27.21
CA TRP A 27 -7.26 11.78 25.84
C TRP A 27 -8.64 11.80 25.20
N GLU A 28 -8.72 12.21 23.93
CA GLU A 28 -9.91 12.00 23.10
C GLU A 28 -9.60 10.89 22.10
N LEU A 29 -10.37 9.81 22.17
CA LEU A 29 -10.28 8.68 21.25
C LEU A 29 -11.66 8.46 20.63
N SER A 30 -11.85 8.99 19.43
CA SER A 30 -13.01 8.73 18.60
C SER A 30 -12.72 7.59 17.63
N LEU A 31 -13.71 6.74 17.41
CA LEU A 31 -13.66 5.66 16.43
C LEU A 31 -14.84 5.84 15.47
N GLU A 32 -14.56 5.72 14.19
CA GLU A 32 -15.57 5.77 13.14
C GLU A 32 -15.32 4.69 12.08
N PRO A 33 -16.37 4.19 11.42
CA PRO A 33 -16.20 3.30 10.28
C PRO A 33 -15.45 3.97 9.15
N ALA A 34 -14.58 3.23 8.46
CA ALA A 34 -13.92 3.73 7.26
C ALA A 34 -14.92 3.88 6.11
N ASP A 35 -14.97 5.08 5.52
CA ASP A 35 -15.75 5.37 4.31
C ASP A 35 -15.00 4.84 3.07
N ARG A 36 -15.49 3.72 2.52
CA ARG A 36 -14.86 3.03 1.39
C ARG A 36 -15.11 3.72 0.05
N ASP A 37 -16.16 4.53 -0.05
CA ASP A 37 -16.45 5.30 -1.26
C ASP A 37 -15.51 6.50 -1.33
N ARG A 38 -15.23 7.13 -0.18
CA ARG A 38 -14.24 8.20 -0.07
C ARG A 38 -12.79 7.69 -0.16
N PHE A 39 -12.52 6.49 0.34
CA PHE A 39 -11.17 5.89 0.36
C PHE A 39 -11.14 4.53 -0.37
N PRO A 40 -11.31 4.51 -1.70
CA PRO A 40 -11.42 3.25 -2.46
C PRO A 40 -10.14 2.39 -2.43
N ALA A 41 -8.99 2.98 -2.11
CA ALA A 41 -7.74 2.26 -1.89
C ALA A 41 -7.85 1.19 -0.79
N LEU A 42 -8.72 1.39 0.22
CA LEU A 42 -8.95 0.40 1.26
C LEU A 42 -9.58 -0.87 0.70
N SER A 43 -10.63 -0.72 -0.11
CA SER A 43 -11.31 -1.85 -0.77
C SER A 43 -10.33 -2.62 -1.67
N LEU A 44 -9.55 -1.89 -2.48
CA LEU A 44 -8.53 -2.47 -3.35
C LEU A 44 -7.45 -3.21 -2.55
N GLY A 45 -6.93 -2.60 -1.48
CA GLY A 45 -5.92 -3.23 -0.61
C GLY A 45 -6.43 -4.52 0.04
N PHE A 46 -7.66 -4.53 0.56
CA PHE A 46 -8.26 -5.74 1.14
C PHE A 46 -8.50 -6.83 0.09
N GLU A 47 -8.92 -6.47 -1.12
CA GLU A 47 -9.08 -7.43 -2.21
C GLU A 47 -7.74 -8.08 -2.59
N VAL A 48 -6.71 -7.26 -2.79
CA VAL A 48 -5.35 -7.70 -3.12
C VAL A 48 -4.78 -8.61 -2.02
N ALA A 49 -4.95 -8.24 -0.75
CA ALA A 49 -4.50 -9.05 0.37
C ALA A 49 -5.23 -10.41 0.43
N ARG A 50 -6.53 -10.43 0.10
CA ARG A 50 -7.34 -11.65 0.07
C ARG A 50 -6.94 -12.58 -1.08
N VAL A 51 -6.66 -12.03 -2.25
CA VAL A 51 -6.26 -12.80 -3.45
C VAL A 51 -4.82 -13.31 -3.31
N GLY A 52 -3.91 -12.49 -2.76
CA GLY A 52 -2.50 -12.84 -2.58
C GLY A 52 -1.74 -12.96 -3.90
N GLY A 53 -0.79 -13.90 -3.97
CA GLY A 53 -0.01 -14.16 -5.18
C GLY A 53 0.74 -12.94 -5.70
N THR A 54 0.60 -12.67 -6.99
CA THR A 54 1.25 -11.54 -7.69
C THR A 54 0.59 -10.18 -7.48
N ALA A 55 -0.67 -10.15 -7.03
CA ALA A 55 -1.47 -8.93 -7.00
C ALA A 55 -0.83 -7.83 -6.11
N GLY A 56 -0.23 -8.23 -4.99
CA GLY A 56 0.42 -7.31 -4.05
C GLY A 56 1.60 -6.55 -4.65
N ALA A 57 2.48 -7.24 -5.38
CA ALA A 57 3.63 -6.61 -6.02
C ALA A 57 3.20 -5.64 -7.13
N VAL A 58 2.21 -6.04 -7.94
CA VAL A 58 1.67 -5.21 -9.03
C VAL A 58 1.05 -3.93 -8.49
N ILE A 59 0.20 -4.02 -7.45
CA ILE A 59 -0.44 -2.85 -6.85
C ILE A 59 0.55 -1.95 -6.14
N ASN A 60 1.54 -2.50 -5.44
CA ASN A 60 2.56 -1.68 -4.80
C ASN A 60 3.35 -0.87 -5.83
N ALA A 61 3.80 -1.52 -6.90
CA ALA A 61 4.53 -0.89 -7.99
C ALA A 61 3.70 0.18 -8.72
N ALA A 62 2.44 -0.13 -9.04
CA ALA A 62 1.54 0.81 -9.69
C ALA A 62 1.26 2.03 -8.80
N ASN A 63 1.07 1.83 -7.49
CA ASN A 63 0.85 2.91 -6.53
C ASN A 63 2.06 3.84 -6.41
N GLU A 64 3.29 3.31 -6.42
CA GLU A 64 4.49 4.14 -6.41
C GLU A 64 4.58 5.06 -7.62
N VAL A 65 4.26 4.55 -8.82
CA VAL A 65 4.22 5.37 -10.04
C VAL A 65 3.09 6.39 -9.97
N ALA A 66 1.88 5.98 -9.62
CA ALA A 66 0.72 6.87 -9.55
C ALA A 66 0.92 8.01 -8.53
N VAL A 67 1.44 7.71 -7.34
CA VAL A 67 1.77 8.73 -6.33
C VAL A 67 2.87 9.65 -6.86
N GLY A 68 3.89 9.12 -7.54
CA GLY A 68 4.93 9.93 -8.18
C GLY A 68 4.36 10.92 -9.19
N LEU A 69 3.48 10.47 -10.08
CA LEU A 69 2.79 11.31 -11.06
C LEU A 69 1.90 12.37 -10.40
N PHE A 70 1.18 12.00 -9.33
CA PHE A 70 0.37 12.95 -8.57
C PHE A 70 1.25 14.05 -7.94
N LEU A 71 2.38 13.67 -7.32
CA LEU A 71 3.32 14.62 -6.73
C LEU A 71 4.00 15.51 -7.79
N ALA A 72 4.15 15.01 -9.02
CA ALA A 72 4.63 15.78 -10.17
C ALA A 72 3.56 16.69 -10.80
N GLY A 73 2.29 16.58 -10.37
CA GLY A 73 1.17 17.34 -10.93
C GLY A 73 0.66 16.83 -12.28
N GLU A 74 1.00 15.59 -12.65
CA GLU A 74 0.64 14.97 -13.93
C GLU A 74 -0.74 14.28 -13.90
N ILE A 75 -1.16 13.81 -12.71
CA ILE A 75 -2.50 13.22 -12.49
C ILE A 75 -3.16 13.84 -11.24
N ARG A 76 -4.47 13.69 -11.11
CA ARG A 76 -5.20 14.13 -9.90
C ARG A 76 -5.07 13.10 -8.80
N PHE A 77 -5.25 13.53 -7.55
CA PHE A 77 -5.29 12.62 -6.40
C PHE A 77 -6.31 11.48 -6.57
N THR A 78 -7.48 11.79 -7.15
CA THR A 78 -8.55 10.82 -7.40
C THR A 78 -8.24 9.80 -8.48
N ASP A 79 -7.19 10.01 -9.28
CA ASP A 79 -6.82 9.14 -10.39
C ASP A 79 -5.89 8.00 -9.94
N ILE A 80 -5.29 8.11 -8.75
CA ILE A 80 -4.34 7.13 -8.20
C ILE A 80 -4.97 5.73 -8.14
N VAL A 81 -6.14 5.60 -7.52
CA VAL A 81 -6.79 4.30 -7.34
C VAL A 81 -7.28 3.69 -8.67
N PRO A 82 -7.97 4.45 -9.56
CA PRO A 82 -8.31 3.96 -10.90
C PRO A 82 -7.10 3.49 -11.72
N LEU A 83 -5.97 4.22 -11.67
CA LEU A 83 -4.74 3.83 -12.35
C LEU A 83 -4.22 2.50 -11.79
N CYS A 84 -4.07 2.40 -10.47
CA CYS A 84 -3.66 1.16 -9.79
C CYS A 84 -4.55 -0.03 -10.16
N GLN A 85 -5.87 0.16 -10.17
CA GLN A 85 -6.83 -0.86 -10.55
C GLN A 85 -6.68 -1.26 -12.02
N LYS A 86 -6.46 -0.31 -12.92
CA LYS A 86 -6.26 -0.57 -14.36
C LYS A 86 -4.99 -1.37 -14.61
N THR A 87 -3.87 -0.99 -13.98
CA THR A 87 -2.62 -1.76 -14.02
C THR A 87 -2.81 -3.17 -13.48
N LEU A 88 -3.50 -3.31 -12.35
CA LEU A 88 -3.86 -4.63 -11.81
C LEU A 88 -4.73 -5.40 -12.80
N ASN A 89 -5.73 -4.82 -13.43
CA ASN A 89 -6.59 -5.55 -14.37
C ASN A 89 -5.85 -6.06 -15.63
N ASN A 90 -4.73 -5.42 -15.99
CA ASN A 90 -3.92 -5.81 -17.13
C ASN A 90 -2.89 -6.90 -16.80
N HIS A 91 -2.70 -7.25 -15.52
CA HIS A 91 -1.73 -8.27 -15.12
C HIS A 91 -2.29 -9.69 -15.28
N THR A 92 -1.43 -10.63 -15.63
CA THR A 92 -1.76 -12.06 -15.53
C THR A 92 -1.45 -12.54 -14.12
N PHE A 93 -2.47 -13.02 -13.42
CA PHE A 93 -2.35 -13.45 -12.03
C PHE A 93 -1.62 -14.79 -11.88
N GLU A 94 -0.71 -14.86 -10.90
CA GLU A 94 -0.08 -16.11 -10.48
C GLU A 94 -0.18 -16.27 -8.95
N GLN A 95 -0.69 -17.42 -8.50
CA GLN A 95 -0.96 -17.63 -7.07
C GLN A 95 0.31 -17.83 -6.23
N ARG A 96 1.35 -18.43 -6.80
CA ARG A 96 2.59 -18.79 -6.11
C ARG A 96 3.82 -18.37 -6.92
N PRO A 97 4.07 -17.06 -7.07
CA PRO A 97 5.21 -16.57 -7.83
C PRO A 97 6.53 -16.83 -7.09
N SER A 98 7.62 -16.94 -7.86
CA SER A 98 8.97 -16.85 -7.30
C SER A 98 9.35 -15.40 -7.01
N LEU A 99 10.41 -15.16 -6.24
CA LEU A 99 10.95 -13.81 -6.05
C LEU A 99 11.35 -13.15 -7.36
N ALA A 100 12.03 -13.88 -8.26
CA ALA A 100 12.40 -13.37 -9.57
C ALA A 100 11.16 -12.90 -10.34
N ARG A 101 10.08 -13.70 -10.28
CA ARG A 101 8.82 -13.35 -10.94
C ARG A 101 8.16 -12.10 -10.35
N LEU A 102 8.22 -11.93 -9.04
CA LEU A 102 7.72 -10.72 -8.37
C LEU A 102 8.51 -9.46 -8.79
N LEU A 103 9.82 -9.57 -8.95
CA LEU A 103 10.67 -8.45 -9.40
C LEU A 103 10.41 -8.08 -10.86
N GLU A 104 10.20 -9.07 -11.73
CA GLU A 104 9.77 -8.84 -13.12
C GLU A 104 8.43 -8.12 -13.17
N LEU A 105 7.48 -8.55 -12.34
CA LEU A 105 6.14 -7.95 -12.28
C LEU A 105 6.14 -6.55 -11.69
N ASP A 106 7.02 -6.24 -10.72
CA ASP A 106 7.23 -4.86 -10.25
C ASP A 106 7.67 -3.95 -11.42
N GLN A 107 8.69 -4.36 -12.18
CA GLN A 107 9.18 -3.59 -13.33
C GLN A 107 8.11 -3.42 -14.41
N TRP A 108 7.41 -4.51 -14.75
CA TRP A 108 6.30 -4.47 -15.70
C TRP A 108 5.18 -3.55 -15.22
N ALA A 109 4.77 -3.65 -13.95
CA ALA A 109 3.69 -2.84 -13.41
C ALA A 109 4.01 -1.35 -13.40
N ARG A 110 5.29 -0.97 -13.20
CA ARG A 110 5.73 0.43 -13.33
C ARG A 110 5.57 0.95 -14.75
N GLN A 111 5.96 0.15 -15.75
CA GLN A 111 5.82 0.51 -17.16
C GLN A 111 4.34 0.60 -17.55
N GLU A 112 3.54 -0.41 -17.16
CA GLU A 112 2.11 -0.46 -17.44
C GLU A 112 1.34 0.69 -16.77
N ALA A 113 1.73 1.07 -15.55
CA ALA A 113 1.19 2.24 -14.85
C ALA A 113 1.42 3.54 -15.63
N GLY A 114 2.61 3.73 -16.21
CA GLY A 114 2.91 4.87 -17.09
C GLY A 114 2.02 4.89 -18.34
N VAL A 115 1.89 3.75 -19.02
CA VAL A 115 1.00 3.61 -20.20
C VAL A 115 -0.47 3.85 -19.83
N CYS A 116 -0.89 3.40 -18.64
CA CYS A 116 -2.24 3.63 -18.14
C CYS A 116 -2.51 5.11 -17.85
N ALA A 117 -1.50 5.83 -17.35
CA ALA A 117 -1.57 7.25 -17.03
C ALA A 117 -1.73 8.14 -18.26
N GLU A 118 -1.04 7.82 -19.37
CA GLU A 118 -1.19 8.53 -20.65
C GLU A 118 -2.62 8.44 -21.24
N ARG A 119 -3.41 7.48 -20.74
CA ARG A 119 -4.79 7.20 -21.19
C ARG A 119 -5.84 7.58 -20.14
N LEU A 120 -5.49 8.45 -19.19
CA LEU A 120 -6.41 9.01 -18.18
C LEU A 120 -7.18 10.22 -18.73
#